data_AF-A0AAJ4MJ98-F1
#
_entry.id   AF-A0AAJ4MJ98-F1
#
_cell.length_a   1.000
_cell.length_b   1.000
_cell.length_c   1.000
_cell.angle_alpha   90.00
_cell.angle_beta   90.00
_cell.angle_gamma   90.00
#
_symmetry.space_group_name_H-M   'P 1'
#
loop_
_entity.id
_entity.type
_entity.pdbx_description
1 polymer ?
#
loop_
_entity_poly.entity_id
_entity_poly.type
_entity_poly.pdbx_seq_one_letter_code
_entity_poly.pdbx_strand_id
1 'polypeptide(L)'
;MTSHDGSNFYQEYEVFSKKNAKSPIQHQFSLLAPNDEMALNMAQENFMRRENVIDVWVVPRSQIRSMTSEERQLWTKRLDNKEYRTTKGYGYLRKKWREKEQGMLDEKEIMSWKEVKKL
;
A
#
# COMPACT_ATOMS: atom_id res chain seq x y z
N MET A 1 2.87 14.07 51.74
CA MET A 1 3.01 14.69 50.41
C MET A 1 2.92 13.59 49.37
N THR A 2 1.72 13.34 48.85
CA THR A 2 1.48 12.40 47.75
C THR A 2 1.40 13.21 46.46
N SER A 3 2.50 13.23 45.71
CA SER A 3 2.56 13.80 44.38
C SER A 3 1.55 13.05 43.50
N HIS A 4 0.40 13.66 43.23
CA HIS A 4 -0.49 13.20 42.18
C HIS A 4 0.16 13.60 40.87
N ASP A 5 0.81 12.64 40.22
CA ASP A 5 1.40 12.84 38.91
C ASP A 5 0.27 13.03 37.89
N GLY A 6 -0.08 14.29 37.61
CA GLY A 6 -1.13 14.67 36.66
C GLY A 6 -0.81 14.27 35.21
N SER A 7 0.35 13.66 34.97
CA SER A 7 0.80 13.12 33.68
C SER A 7 -0.11 12.00 33.14
N ASN A 8 -0.84 11.29 34.01
CA ASN A 8 -1.61 10.10 33.64
C ASN A 8 -3.12 10.34 33.41
N PHE A 9 -3.60 11.59 33.54
CA PHE A 9 -5.01 11.88 33.33
C PHE A 9 -5.35 12.12 31.85
N TYR A 10 -4.39 12.56 31.04
CA TYR A 10 -4.59 12.84 29.62
C TYR A 10 -3.62 12.03 28.78
N GLN A 11 -4.13 11.40 27.73
CA GLN A 11 -3.32 10.71 26.73
C GLN A 11 -3.53 11.30 25.35
N GLU A 12 -2.53 11.14 24.49
CA GLU A 12 -2.55 11.65 23.12
C GLU A 12 -3.31 10.69 22.20
N TYR A 13 -4.19 11.26 21.38
CA TYR A 13 -4.99 10.59 20.39
C TYR A 13 -4.71 11.15 19.02
N GLU A 14 -4.70 10.28 18.01
CA GLU A 14 -4.75 10.67 16.61
C GLU A 14 -6.18 10.55 16.09
N VAL A 15 -6.65 11.63 15.46
CA VAL A 15 -7.99 11.73 14.89
C VAL A 15 -7.92 11.52 13.39
N PHE A 16 -8.78 10.63 12.89
CA PHE A 16 -8.94 10.36 11.47
C PHE A 16 -10.38 10.60 11.05
N SER A 17 -10.60 11.03 9.82
CA SER A 17 -11.95 11.24 9.29
C SER A 17 -12.11 10.72 7.86
N LYS A 18 -13.35 10.42 7.50
CA LYS A 18 -13.77 10.01 6.17
C LYS A 18 -14.77 11.02 5.61
N LYS A 19 -14.44 11.66 4.49
CA LYS A 19 -15.30 12.70 3.88
C LYS A 19 -16.52 12.16 3.13
N ASN A 20 -16.39 11.00 2.48
CA ASN A 20 -17.47 10.33 1.76
C ASN A 20 -17.17 8.82 1.62
N ALA A 21 -18.15 8.04 1.13
CA ALA A 21 -18.04 6.57 1.08
C ALA A 21 -16.84 6.05 0.28
N LYS A 22 -16.43 6.78 -0.77
CA LYS A 22 -15.33 6.41 -1.68
C LYS A 22 -13.97 6.94 -1.24
N SER A 23 -13.92 7.98 -0.41
CA SER A 23 -12.68 8.56 0.07
C SER A 23 -11.99 7.65 1.09
N PRO A 24 -10.65 7.58 1.09
CA PRO A 24 -9.91 6.91 2.15
C PRO A 24 -10.08 7.68 3.47
N ILE A 25 -9.84 6.98 4.57
CA ILE A 25 -9.70 7.60 5.89
C ILE A 25 -8.38 8.37 5.91
N GLN A 26 -8.43 9.59 6.42
CA GLN A 26 -7.31 10.52 6.46
C GLN A 26 -7.06 10.99 7.88
N HIS A 27 -5.79 11.05 8.26
CA HIS A 27 -5.37 11.72 9.50
C HIS A 27 -5.67 13.22 9.41
N GLN A 28 -6.15 13.80 10.51
CA GLN A 28 -6.50 15.21 10.57
C GLN A 28 -5.63 15.97 11.56
N PHE A 29 -5.61 15.54 12.82
CA PHE A 29 -4.87 16.20 13.89
C PHE A 29 -4.75 15.27 15.10
N SER A 30 -3.95 15.71 16.07
CA SER A 30 -3.78 15.04 17.36
C SER A 30 -4.48 15.85 18.46
N LEU A 31 -5.01 15.18 19.48
CA LEU A 31 -5.63 15.82 20.64
C LEU A 31 -5.26 15.10 21.95
N LEU A 32 -5.44 15.78 23.08
CA LEU A 32 -5.31 15.19 24.40
C LEU A 32 -6.69 14.94 24.99
N ALA A 33 -6.93 13.72 25.47
CA ALA A 33 -8.18 13.35 26.12
C ALA A 33 -7.94 12.30 27.22
N PRO A 34 -8.81 12.22 28.23
CA PRO A 34 -8.68 11.24 29.30
C PRO A 34 -9.11 9.82 28.91
N ASN A 35 -9.97 9.69 27.90
CA ASN A 35 -10.47 8.41 27.39
C ASN A 35 -11.01 8.57 25.96
N ASP A 36 -11.37 7.43 25.34
CA ASP A 36 -11.77 7.35 23.94
C ASP A 36 -13.07 8.12 23.65
N GLU A 37 -14.04 8.07 24.57
CA GLU A 37 -15.32 8.78 24.43
C GLU A 37 -15.11 10.30 24.42
N MET A 38 -14.29 10.81 25.33
CA MET A 38 -13.97 12.23 25.39
C MET A 38 -13.16 12.65 24.16
N ALA A 39 -12.23 11.82 23.69
CA ALA A 39 -11.51 12.06 22.45
C ALA A 39 -12.46 12.20 21.25
N LEU A 40 -13.48 11.33 21.16
CA LEU A 40 -14.46 11.37 20.08
C LEU A 40 -15.34 12.63 20.13
N ASN A 41 -15.81 13.02 21.32
CA ASN A 41 -16.58 14.25 21.52
C ASN A 41 -15.76 15.49 21.11
N MET A 42 -14.51 15.58 21.56
CA MET A 42 -13.60 16.67 21.20
C MET A 42 -13.30 16.68 19.69
N ALA A 43 -13.12 15.51 19.07
CA ALA A 43 -12.92 15.41 17.62
C ALA A 43 -14.15 15.90 16.83
N GLN A 44 -15.36 15.52 17.28
CA GLN A 44 -16.62 15.97 16.70
C GLN A 44 -16.77 17.49 16.76
N GLU A 45 -16.52 18.09 17.93
CA GLU A 45 -16.63 19.54 18.12
C GLU A 45 -15.68 20.34 17.22
N ASN A 46 -14.45 19.83 17.03
CA ASN A 46 -13.45 20.47 16.19
C ASN A 46 -13.75 20.34 14.68
N PHE A 47 -14.26 19.19 14.23
CA PHE A 47 -14.30 18.86 12.79
C PHE A 47 -15.69 18.93 12.14
N MET A 48 -16.74 18.49 12.83
CA MET A 48 -18.07 18.33 12.20
C MET A 48 -18.79 19.65 11.95
N ARG A 49 -18.27 20.79 12.43
CA ARG A 49 -18.89 22.11 12.22
C ARG A 49 -18.62 22.73 10.85
N ARG A 50 -17.64 22.23 10.09
CA ARG A 50 -17.17 22.91 8.86
C ARG A 50 -17.02 22.01 7.65
N GLU A 51 -16.84 20.71 7.83
CA GLU A 51 -16.66 19.77 6.72
C GLU A 51 -17.72 18.66 6.75
N ASN A 52 -18.12 18.22 5.55
CA ASN A 52 -18.91 16.99 5.41
C ASN A 52 -18.03 15.79 5.79
N VAL A 53 -18.40 15.13 6.88
CA VAL A 53 -17.76 13.92 7.37
C VAL A 53 -18.82 12.86 7.61
N ILE A 54 -18.53 11.65 7.13
CA ILE A 54 -19.42 10.50 7.30
C ILE A 54 -18.92 9.51 8.36
N ASP A 55 -17.66 9.61 8.78
CA ASP A 55 -17.06 8.74 9.79
C ASP A 55 -15.84 9.41 10.45
N VAL A 56 -15.62 9.14 11.74
CA VAL A 56 -14.50 9.67 12.55
C VAL A 56 -13.96 8.56 13.44
N TRP A 57 -12.64 8.35 13.40
CA TRP A 57 -11.95 7.42 14.27
C TRP A 57 -11.01 8.18 15.20
N VAL A 58 -10.93 7.73 16.45
CA VAL A 58 -9.94 8.17 17.42
C VAL A 58 -9.13 6.96 17.84
N VAL A 59 -7.80 7.10 17.86
CA VAL A 59 -6.90 6.01 18.23
C VAL A 59 -5.85 6.57 19.20
N PRO A 60 -5.65 5.95 20.38
CA PRO A 60 -4.56 6.34 21.27
C PRO A 60 -3.23 6.24 20.52
N ARG A 61 -2.40 7.27 20.60
CA ARG A 61 -1.11 7.31 19.88
C ARG A 61 -0.19 6.16 20.29
N SER A 62 -0.31 5.70 21.53
CA SER A 62 0.39 4.52 22.06
C SER A 62 0.08 3.22 21.31
N GLN A 63 -1.08 3.13 20.62
CA GLN A 63 -1.45 1.98 19.81
C GLN A 63 -0.97 2.08 18.35
N ILE A 64 -0.35 3.21 17.96
CA ILE A 64 0.12 3.43 16.59
C ILE A 64 1.62 3.16 16.51
N ARG A 65 1.98 2.01 15.92
CA ARG A 65 3.38 1.71 15.59
C ARG A 65 3.77 2.39 14.29
N SER A 66 4.59 3.43 14.39
CA SER A 66 5.21 4.09 13.25
C SER A 66 6.51 3.40 12.84
N MET A 67 6.87 3.50 11.56
CA MET A 67 8.17 3.02 11.08
C MET A 67 9.30 3.85 11.69
N THR A 68 10.39 3.20 12.06
CA THR A 68 11.63 3.91 12.38
C THR A 68 12.27 4.50 11.11
N SER A 69 13.18 5.45 11.27
CA SER A 69 13.95 6.02 10.15
C SER A 69 14.73 4.94 9.38
N GLU A 70 15.26 3.94 10.10
CA GLU A 70 16.01 2.82 9.52
C GLU A 70 15.09 1.88 8.73
N GLU A 71 13.96 1.49 9.32
CA GLU A 71 12.96 0.66 8.65
C GLU A 71 12.41 1.34 7.41
N ARG A 72 12.22 2.66 7.45
CA ARG A 72 11.81 3.44 6.28
C ARG A 72 12.81 3.26 5.16
N GLN A 73 14.10 3.50 5.42
CA GLN A 73 15.14 3.34 4.40
C GLN A 73 15.24 1.93 3.83
N LEU A 74 15.00 0.90 4.65
CA LEU A 74 15.06 -0.50 4.22
C LEU A 74 13.80 -0.93 3.46
N TRP A 75 12.61 -0.62 3.97
CA TRP A 75 11.33 -1.16 3.45
C TRP A 75 10.77 -0.33 2.30
N THR A 76 11.04 0.98 2.24
CA THR A 76 10.58 1.81 1.11
C THR A 76 11.49 1.68 -0.11
N LYS A 77 12.64 1.02 0.00
CA LYS A 77 13.37 0.56 -1.19
C LYS A 77 12.45 -0.35 -1.98
N ARG A 78 12.33 -0.08 -3.27
CA ARG A 78 11.51 -0.86 -4.18
C ARG A 78 11.90 -2.32 -4.03
N LEU A 79 10.96 -3.17 -3.60
CA LEU A 79 11.17 -4.61 -3.56
C LEU A 79 11.50 -5.06 -4.98
N ASP A 80 12.75 -5.45 -5.19
CA ASP A 80 13.32 -5.75 -6.52
C ASP A 80 12.77 -7.07 -7.10
N ASN A 81 11.98 -7.81 -6.32
CA ASN A 81 11.40 -9.10 -6.67
C ASN A 81 10.03 -9.03 -7.37
N LYS A 82 9.66 -7.89 -7.95
CA LYS A 82 8.33 -7.65 -8.56
C LYS A 82 8.39 -7.23 -10.02
N GLU A 83 9.43 -7.62 -10.74
CA GLU A 83 9.58 -7.30 -12.17
C GLU A 83 8.36 -7.75 -13.01
N TYR A 84 7.71 -8.85 -12.63
CA TYR A 84 6.47 -9.36 -13.25
C TYR A 84 5.30 -8.36 -13.26
N ARG A 85 5.32 -7.32 -12.40
CA ARG A 85 4.29 -6.26 -12.36
C ARG A 85 4.55 -5.15 -13.35
N THR A 86 5.68 -5.19 -14.06
CA THR A 86 6.09 -4.15 -15.00
C THR A 86 6.17 -4.71 -16.41
N THR A 87 5.82 -3.88 -17.41
CA THR A 87 5.98 -4.24 -18.82
C THR A 87 7.42 -4.62 -19.16
N LYS A 88 8.41 -4.00 -18.49
CA LYS A 88 9.84 -4.33 -18.64
C LYS A 88 10.17 -5.77 -18.25
N GLY A 89 9.52 -6.31 -17.21
CA GLY A 89 9.75 -7.69 -16.75
C GLY A 89 9.38 -8.76 -17.79
N TYR A 90 8.56 -8.43 -18.78
CA TYR A 90 8.17 -9.33 -19.87
C TYR A 90 9.08 -9.24 -21.11
N GLY A 91 10.19 -8.48 -21.07
CA GLY A 91 11.10 -8.32 -22.21
C GLY A 91 11.66 -9.63 -22.77
N TYR A 92 11.77 -10.68 -21.94
CA TYR A 92 12.23 -12.01 -22.35
C TYR A 92 11.24 -12.73 -23.28
N LEU A 93 9.94 -12.39 -23.25
CA LEU A 93 8.95 -13.03 -24.12
C LEU A 93 9.29 -12.81 -25.58
N ARG A 94 9.74 -11.60 -25.96
CA ARG A 94 10.17 -11.30 -27.33
C ARG A 94 11.30 -12.21 -27.82
N LYS A 95 12.22 -12.60 -26.93
CA LYS A 95 13.28 -13.55 -27.25
C LYS A 95 12.71 -14.95 -27.50
N LYS A 96 11.84 -15.43 -26.61
CA LYS A 96 11.15 -16.73 -26.76
C LYS A 96 10.30 -16.82 -28.03
N TRP A 97 9.62 -15.75 -28.42
CA TRP A 97 8.84 -15.69 -29.66
C TRP A 97 9.74 -15.85 -30.90
N ARG A 98 10.88 -15.16 -30.95
CA ARG A 98 11.85 -15.32 -32.06
C ARG A 98 12.44 -16.72 -32.15
N GLU A 99 12.79 -17.32 -31.01
CA GLU A 99 13.30 -18.70 -30.97
C GLU A 99 12.27 -19.70 -31.50
N LYS A 100 10.96 -19.47 -31.25
CA LYS A 100 9.87 -20.29 -31.79
C LYS A 100 9.61 -20.06 -33.26
N GLU A 101 9.64 -18.81 -33.75
CA GLU A 101 9.54 -18.51 -35.18
C GLU A 101 10.69 -19.13 -35.98
N GLN A 102 11.91 -19.09 -35.44
CA GLN A 102 13.09 -19.63 -36.10
C GLN A 102 13.07 -21.17 -36.19
N GLY A 103 12.37 -21.84 -35.27
CA GLY A 103 12.17 -23.29 -35.28
C GLY A 103 10.99 -23.77 -36.14
N MET A 104 10.16 -22.87 -36.68
CA MET A 104 9.00 -23.27 -37.50
C MET A 104 9.36 -23.59 -38.95
N LEU A 105 10.58 -23.30 -39.40
CA LEU A 105 11.04 -23.54 -40.77
C LEU A 105 12.56 -23.75 -40.78
N ASP A 106 13.06 -24.87 -40.25
CA ASP A 106 14.43 -25.28 -40.56
C ASP A 106 14.44 -25.83 -42.00
N GLU A 107 15.34 -25.34 -42.86
CA GLU A 107 15.40 -25.73 -44.28
C GLU A 107 15.54 -27.25 -44.43
N LYS A 108 16.17 -27.92 -43.46
CA LYS A 108 16.27 -29.37 -43.37
C LYS A 108 14.90 -30.06 -43.26
N GLU A 109 13.98 -29.49 -42.48
CA GLU A 109 12.63 -30.03 -42.28
C GLU A 109 11.78 -29.84 -43.55
N ILE A 110 11.90 -28.69 -44.22
CA ILE A 110 11.21 -28.42 -45.49
C ILE A 110 11.75 -29.32 -46.62
N MET A 111 13.07 -29.56 -46.66
CA MET A 111 13.70 -30.38 -47.69
C MET A 111 13.46 -31.89 -47.49
N SER A 112 13.30 -32.35 -46.24
CA SER A 112 12.85 -33.70 -45.91
C SER A 112 11.50 -34.06 -46.57
N TRP A 113 10.61 -33.08 -46.74
CA TRP A 113 9.28 -33.32 -47.32
C TRP A 113 9.30 -33.45 -48.85
N LYS A 114 10.37 -32.98 -49.51
CA LYS A 114 10.55 -33.12 -50.97
C LYS A 114 11.02 -34.51 -51.38
N GLU A 115 11.76 -35.23 -50.53
CA GLU A 115 12.33 -36.54 -50.89
C GLU A 115 11.30 -37.68 -50.84
N VAL A 116 10.26 -37.57 -50.00
CA VAL A 116 9.25 -38.63 -49.79
C VAL A 116 8.27 -38.77 -50.97
N LYS A 117 8.27 -37.83 -51.93
CA LYS A 117 7.28 -37.77 -53.03
C LYS A 117 7.82 -38.22 -54.41
N LYS A 118 8.71 -39.21 -54.44
CA LYS A 118 9.08 -39.93 -55.67
C LYS A 118 8.68 -41.42 -55.55
N LEU A 119 7.43 -41.71 -55.90
CA LEU A 119 6.94 -43.02 -56.34
C LEU A 119 6.19 -42.80 -57.65
#